data_AF-A0A178M7L2-F1
#
_entry.id   AF-A0A178M7L2-F1
#
_cell.length_a   1.000
_cell.length_b   1.000
_cell.length_c   1.000
_cell.angle_alpha   90.00
_cell.angle_beta   90.00
_cell.angle_gamma   90.00
#
_symmetry.space_group_name_H-M   'P 1'
#
loop_
_entity.id
_entity.type
_entity.pdbx_description
1 polymer ?
#
loop_
_entity_poly.entity_id
_entity_poly.type
_entity_poly.pdbx_seq_one_letter_code
_entity_poly.pdbx_strand_id
1 'polypeptide(L)'
;MPKILILSTGGALVVRRALGSRDDQPLALRSDLIVTIEEFTNLPGSHLTPQQVLALVQRINTLRDMYDGIVVASGSDTLEETAYLIDLLLPDGPPLAVTSLPRLNASGATATNGLQAAITVAATPAASGLGALVVVDDTIYAAAVVQSHFSQGTGMFTAAEGAVGRVEGDHAHLRWRPLARQHIAAPRLVEPVDLIRVAQGADDRQLRHSITDNVAGIVIETLGSGRVPPWWLPALGEAVQRRIPVVAASRAGAGGLGDEFGFVGAYHDLRKLGVIFAPNLSGVKARLKLMAALAVARSPAELRALFRPSA
;
A
#
# COMPACT_ATOMS: atom_id res chain seq x y z
N MET A 1 15.90 25.99 -7.25
CA MET A 1 14.47 25.71 -6.98
C MET A 1 14.27 24.22 -7.13
N PRO A 2 13.75 23.52 -6.10
CA PRO A 2 13.43 22.10 -6.19
C PRO A 2 12.48 21.79 -7.36
N LYS A 3 12.76 20.72 -8.09
CA LYS A 3 11.94 20.18 -9.18
C LYS A 3 11.05 19.06 -8.64
N ILE A 4 9.74 19.25 -8.67
CA ILE A 4 8.76 18.27 -8.21
C ILE A 4 8.02 17.68 -9.41
N LEU A 5 7.97 16.36 -9.49
CA LEU A 5 7.12 15.63 -10.43
C LEU A 5 5.81 15.23 -9.74
N ILE A 6 4.67 15.56 -10.33
CA ILE A 6 3.36 15.05 -9.91
C ILE A 6 2.85 14.07 -10.97
N LEU A 7 2.69 12.81 -10.58
CA LEU A 7 2.07 11.76 -11.39
C LEU A 7 0.62 11.59 -10.95
N SER A 8 -0.34 11.84 -11.84
CA SER A 8 -1.76 11.63 -11.56
C SER A 8 -2.25 10.31 -12.15
N THR A 9 -3.03 9.54 -11.38
CA THR A 9 -3.69 8.31 -11.85
C THR A 9 -5.18 8.48 -12.19
N GLY A 10 -5.80 9.58 -11.74
CA GLY A 10 -7.21 9.91 -11.95
C GLY A 10 -7.42 11.24 -12.68
N GLY A 11 -6.48 11.59 -13.55
CA GLY A 11 -6.54 12.76 -14.43
C GLY A 11 -5.70 13.94 -13.95
N ALA A 12 -4.87 14.50 -14.83
CA ALA A 12 -4.03 15.67 -14.53
C ALA A 12 -4.85 16.96 -14.41
N LEU A 13 -6.02 17.04 -15.05
CA LEU A 13 -6.89 18.21 -14.98
C LEU A 13 -7.39 18.48 -13.55
N VAL A 14 -7.67 17.41 -12.78
CA VAL A 14 -8.08 17.53 -11.36
C VAL A 14 -6.97 18.15 -10.53
N VAL A 15 -5.73 17.70 -10.74
CA VAL A 15 -4.54 18.24 -10.08
C VAL A 15 -4.32 19.71 -10.48
N ARG A 16 -4.36 20.03 -11.78
CA ARG A 16 -4.19 21.41 -12.28
C ARG A 16 -5.20 22.38 -11.67
N ARG A 17 -6.48 22.00 -11.66
CA ARG A 17 -7.56 22.81 -11.07
C ARG A 17 -7.36 23.03 -9.58
N ALA A 18 -6.97 21.99 -8.85
CA ALA A 18 -6.71 22.11 -7.41
C ALA A 18 -5.49 22.97 -7.07
N LEU A 19 -4.55 23.10 -8.01
CA LEU A 19 -3.41 24.01 -7.90
C LEU A 19 -3.70 25.41 -8.47
N GLY A 20 -4.98 25.73 -8.70
CA GLY A 20 -5.42 27.07 -9.12
C GLY A 20 -5.23 27.37 -10.60
N SER A 21 -4.83 26.40 -11.42
CA SER A 21 -4.73 26.58 -12.87
C SER A 21 -6.09 26.36 -13.55
N ARG A 22 -6.50 27.32 -14.40
CA ARG A 22 -7.59 27.17 -15.36
C ARG A 22 -6.97 26.70 -16.70
N ASP A 23 -7.23 25.46 -17.09
CA ASP A 23 -6.71 24.85 -18.34
C ASP A 23 -5.17 24.87 -18.46
N ASP A 24 -4.61 25.01 -19.67
CA ASP A 24 -3.16 25.01 -19.96
C ASP A 24 -2.40 26.24 -19.41
N GLN A 25 -2.98 27.00 -18.49
CA GLN A 25 -2.30 28.11 -17.85
C GLN A 25 -1.16 27.63 -16.93
N PRO A 26 -0.04 28.37 -16.87
CA PRO A 26 1.06 28.08 -15.95
C PRO A 26 0.54 27.99 -14.51
N LEU A 27 0.94 26.95 -13.80
CA LEU A 27 0.60 26.79 -12.38
C LEU A 27 1.19 27.96 -11.61
N ALA A 28 0.35 28.79 -10.98
CA ALA A 28 0.77 29.76 -9.97
C ALA A 28 1.04 29.03 -8.65
N LEU A 29 1.96 28.08 -8.69
CA LEU A 29 2.48 27.42 -7.51
C LEU A 29 3.42 28.37 -6.76
N ARG A 30 3.73 27.99 -5.52
CA ARG A 30 4.85 28.50 -4.74
C ARG A 30 6.03 28.88 -5.65
N SER A 31 6.40 30.16 -5.65
CA SER A 31 7.39 30.74 -6.57
C SER A 31 8.81 30.21 -6.37
N ASP A 32 9.03 29.36 -5.38
CA ASP A 32 10.29 28.72 -5.04
C ASP A 32 10.40 27.26 -5.54
N LEU A 33 9.37 26.71 -6.19
CA LEU A 33 9.34 25.34 -6.74
C LEU A 33 9.13 25.32 -8.27
N ILE A 34 9.70 24.31 -8.94
CA ILE A 34 9.39 23.98 -10.34
C ILE A 34 8.55 22.70 -10.33
N VAL A 35 7.32 22.76 -10.83
CA VAL A 35 6.42 21.60 -10.80
C VAL A 35 6.06 21.13 -12.20
N THR A 36 6.29 19.85 -12.44
CA THR A 36 5.90 19.15 -13.67
C THR A 36 4.77 18.20 -13.35
N ILE A 37 3.68 18.24 -14.12
CA ILE A 37 2.55 17.33 -13.96
C ILE A 37 2.52 16.39 -15.15
N GLU A 38 2.53 15.09 -14.88
CA GLU A 38 2.34 14.02 -15.86
C GLU A 38 1.04 13.28 -15.54
N GLU A 39 0.17 13.14 -16.54
CA GLU A 39 -0.96 12.22 -16.46
C GLU A 39 -0.45 10.81 -16.76
N PHE A 40 -0.37 9.97 -15.73
CA PHE A 40 0.01 8.57 -15.92
C PHE A 40 -1.19 7.75 -16.42
N THR A 41 -2.34 7.94 -15.77
CA THR A 41 -3.63 7.40 -16.19
C THR A 41 -4.75 8.38 -15.83
N ASN A 42 -5.95 8.11 -16.35
CA ASN A 42 -7.17 8.82 -15.96
C ASN A 42 -8.26 7.80 -15.61
N LEU A 43 -8.11 7.16 -14.45
CA LEU A 43 -9.00 6.12 -13.95
C LEU A 43 -9.55 6.46 -12.56
N PRO A 44 -10.79 6.05 -12.23
CA PRO A 44 -11.25 6.00 -10.86
C PRO A 44 -10.32 5.13 -9.99
N GLY A 45 -10.13 5.50 -8.72
CA GLY A 45 -9.25 4.75 -7.80
C GLY A 45 -9.65 3.27 -7.66
N SER A 46 -10.96 2.99 -7.70
CA SER A 46 -11.52 1.63 -7.69
C SER A 46 -11.20 0.78 -8.94
N HIS A 47 -10.71 1.39 -10.02
CA HIS A 47 -10.36 0.69 -11.26
C HIS A 47 -8.85 0.46 -11.41
N LEU A 48 -8.03 1.05 -10.54
CA LEU A 48 -6.58 0.94 -10.61
C LEU A 48 -6.13 -0.47 -10.20
N THR A 49 -5.43 -1.16 -11.09
CA THR A 49 -4.97 -2.55 -10.86
C THR A 49 -3.53 -2.60 -10.34
N PRO A 50 -3.12 -3.70 -9.66
CA PRO A 50 -1.72 -3.88 -9.25
C PRO A 50 -0.72 -3.77 -10.41
N GLN A 51 -1.08 -4.22 -11.62
CA GLN A 51 -0.24 -4.16 -12.81
C GLN A 51 -0.03 -2.72 -13.28
N GLN A 52 -1.09 -1.90 -13.20
CA GLN A 52 -0.98 -0.47 -13.50
C GLN A 52 -0.12 0.25 -12.46
N VAL A 53 -0.21 -0.12 -11.19
CA VAL A 53 0.68 0.41 -10.14
C VAL A 53 2.13 -0.06 -10.34
N LEU A 54 2.37 -1.30 -10.79
CA LEU A 54 3.71 -1.75 -11.18
C LEU A 54 4.26 -0.93 -12.35
N ALA A 55 3.45 -0.63 -13.37
CA ALA A 55 3.86 0.25 -14.46
C ALA A 55 4.13 1.69 -13.97
N LEU A 56 3.36 2.19 -13.01
CA LEU A 56 3.61 3.48 -12.35
C LEU A 56 4.95 3.47 -11.61
N VAL A 57 5.25 2.40 -10.87
CA VAL A 57 6.55 2.21 -10.21
C VAL A 57 7.69 2.24 -11.21
N GLN A 58 7.57 1.52 -12.33
CA GLN A 58 8.58 1.53 -13.39
C GLN A 58 8.77 2.94 -13.95
N ARG A 59 7.66 3.66 -14.20
CA ARG A 59 7.70 5.05 -14.67
C ARG A 59 8.40 5.97 -13.68
N ILE A 60 8.04 5.90 -12.39
CA ILE A 60 8.72 6.62 -11.31
C ILE A 60 10.21 6.30 -11.33
N ASN A 61 10.58 5.03 -11.42
CA ASN A 61 11.98 4.61 -11.40
C ASN A 61 12.79 5.18 -12.57
N THR A 62 12.19 5.34 -13.75
CA THR A 62 12.87 5.97 -14.91
C THR A 62 13.06 7.49 -14.80
N LEU A 63 12.19 8.16 -14.04
CA LEU A 63 12.16 9.63 -13.99
C LEU A 63 12.81 10.21 -12.74
N ARG A 64 12.86 9.43 -11.64
CA ARG A 64 13.15 9.94 -10.29
C ARG A 64 14.43 10.74 -10.17
N ASP A 65 15.47 10.39 -10.91
CA ASP A 65 16.78 11.06 -10.82
C ASP A 65 16.79 12.44 -11.49
N MET A 66 15.73 12.80 -12.22
CA MET A 66 15.55 14.14 -12.82
C MET A 66 14.82 15.14 -11.91
N TYR A 67 14.31 14.67 -10.77
CA TYR A 67 13.47 15.45 -9.85
C TYR A 67 13.99 15.37 -8.42
N ASP A 68 13.78 16.45 -7.66
CA ASP A 68 14.15 16.53 -6.24
C ASP A 68 13.10 15.89 -5.34
N GLY A 69 11.89 15.65 -5.86
CA GLY A 69 10.79 15.02 -5.14
C GLY A 69 9.65 14.58 -6.06
N ILE A 70 8.88 13.60 -5.61
CA ILE A 70 7.80 12.98 -6.38
C ILE A 70 6.51 13.00 -5.57
N VAL A 71 5.42 13.37 -6.23
CA VAL A 71 4.06 13.26 -5.71
C VAL A 71 3.27 12.31 -6.61
N VAL A 72 2.62 11.33 -6.03
CA VAL A 72 1.62 10.50 -6.70
C VAL A 72 0.24 10.91 -6.20
N ALA A 73 -0.59 11.45 -7.09
CA ALA A 73 -1.97 11.81 -6.81
C ALA A 73 -2.90 10.70 -7.32
N SER A 74 -3.52 9.95 -6.40
CA SER A 74 -4.37 8.80 -6.74
C SER A 74 -5.76 8.88 -6.13
N GLY A 75 -6.70 8.07 -6.63
CA GLY A 75 -8.01 7.91 -6.00
C GLY A 75 -7.89 7.32 -4.59
N SER A 76 -8.80 7.69 -3.69
CA SER A 76 -8.76 7.24 -2.30
C SER A 76 -9.00 5.74 -2.12
N ASP A 77 -9.80 5.12 -2.98
CA ASP A 77 -10.35 3.77 -2.76
C ASP A 77 -9.26 2.70 -2.61
N THR A 78 -8.14 2.85 -3.33
CA THR A 78 -6.99 1.94 -3.33
C THR A 78 -5.70 2.67 -2.94
N LEU A 79 -5.80 3.79 -2.22
CA LEU A 79 -4.64 4.64 -1.90
C LEU A 79 -3.61 3.90 -1.04
N GLU A 80 -4.06 3.15 -0.02
CA GLU A 80 -3.17 2.37 0.85
C GLU A 80 -2.42 1.28 0.08
N GLU A 81 -3.10 0.65 -0.89
CA GLU A 81 -2.57 -0.42 -1.74
C GLU A 81 -1.56 0.14 -2.74
N THR A 82 -1.92 1.25 -3.39
CA THR A 82 -1.06 1.98 -4.32
C THR A 82 0.22 2.44 -3.62
N ALA A 83 0.09 3.11 -2.49
CA ALA A 83 1.24 3.60 -1.72
C ALA A 83 2.13 2.45 -1.23
N TYR A 84 1.52 1.38 -0.72
CA TYR A 84 2.27 0.22 -0.24
C TYR A 84 3.04 -0.49 -1.35
N LEU A 85 2.42 -0.69 -2.51
CA LEU A 85 3.09 -1.35 -3.64
C LEU A 85 4.22 -0.48 -4.21
N ILE A 86 4.04 0.83 -4.26
CA ILE A 86 5.11 1.78 -4.59
C ILE A 86 6.27 1.67 -3.60
N ASP A 87 5.96 1.69 -2.30
CA ASP A 87 6.96 1.56 -1.23
C ASP A 87 7.71 0.22 -1.32
N LEU A 88 7.00 -0.87 -1.60
CA LEU A 88 7.57 -2.21 -1.63
C LEU A 88 8.51 -2.41 -2.82
N LEU A 89 8.21 -1.81 -3.98
CA LEU A 89 8.90 -2.11 -5.24
C LEU A 89 9.97 -1.09 -5.63
N LEU A 90 9.93 0.14 -5.10
CA LEU A 90 10.95 1.14 -5.40
C LEU A 90 12.15 1.01 -4.46
N PRO A 91 13.38 1.17 -4.95
CA PRO A 91 14.54 1.36 -4.07
C PRO A 91 14.51 2.77 -3.44
N ASP A 92 15.39 3.02 -2.46
CA ASP A 92 15.54 4.35 -1.85
C ASP A 92 15.91 5.42 -2.88
N GLY A 93 15.56 6.68 -2.61
CA GLY A 93 15.88 7.84 -3.45
C GLY A 93 15.16 9.11 -3.01
N PRO A 94 14.72 10.00 -3.92
CA PRO A 94 14.14 11.28 -3.54
C PRO A 94 12.86 11.10 -2.72
N PRO A 95 12.46 12.12 -1.92
CA PRO A 95 11.18 12.14 -1.22
C PRO A 95 10.01 11.75 -2.13
N LEU A 96 9.17 10.84 -1.68
CA LEU A 96 7.99 10.37 -2.42
C LEU A 96 6.76 10.47 -1.53
N ALA A 97 5.86 11.38 -1.90
CA ALA A 97 4.56 11.54 -1.25
C ALA A 97 3.45 10.94 -2.13
N VAL A 98 2.51 10.23 -1.51
CA VAL A 98 1.30 9.70 -2.15
C VAL A 98 0.11 10.37 -1.48
N THR A 99 -0.77 10.99 -2.24
CA THR A 99 -1.95 11.69 -1.71
C THR A 99 -3.20 11.30 -2.48
N SER A 100 -4.35 11.49 -1.83
CA SER A 100 -5.63 11.40 -2.51
C SER A 100 -5.79 12.53 -3.54
N LEU A 101 -6.63 12.31 -4.57
CA LEU A 101 -7.00 13.31 -5.57
C LEU A 101 -8.04 14.31 -5.07
N PRO A 102 -7.91 15.58 -5.51
CA PRO A 102 -8.90 16.65 -5.47
C PRO A 102 -10.35 16.30 -5.21
N ARG A 103 -10.98 16.59 -4.07
CA ARG A 103 -12.45 16.77 -4.09
C ARG A 103 -12.76 18.21 -4.44
N LEU A 104 -13.03 18.45 -5.72
CA LEU A 104 -13.50 19.74 -6.22
C LEU A 104 -15.01 19.83 -5.95
N ASN A 105 -15.44 20.84 -5.19
CA ASN A 105 -16.86 21.13 -5.01
C ASN A 105 -17.40 21.97 -6.20
N ALA A 106 -18.71 22.24 -6.21
CA ALA A 106 -19.37 22.98 -7.29
C ALA A 106 -18.82 24.41 -7.50
N SER A 107 -18.18 25.02 -6.48
CA SER A 107 -17.53 26.31 -6.57
C SER A 107 -16.05 26.23 -6.99
N GLY A 108 -15.53 25.03 -7.26
CA GLY A 108 -14.12 24.79 -7.60
C GLY A 108 -13.16 24.93 -6.43
N ALA A 109 -13.66 25.19 -5.22
CA ALA A 109 -12.84 25.25 -4.02
C ALA A 109 -12.44 23.83 -3.59
N THR A 110 -11.16 23.66 -3.31
CA THR A 110 -10.61 22.40 -2.82
C THR A 110 -11.01 22.20 -1.37
N ALA A 111 -11.82 21.18 -1.07
CA ALA A 111 -11.75 20.61 0.27
C ALA A 111 -10.36 19.99 0.38
N THR A 112 -9.46 20.61 1.15
CA THR A 112 -8.05 20.23 1.22
C THR A 112 -7.93 18.73 1.49
N ASN A 113 -7.20 18.04 0.63
CA ASN A 113 -7.17 16.59 0.57
C ASN A 113 -5.73 16.03 0.58
N GLY A 114 -4.77 16.89 0.97
CA GLY A 114 -3.37 16.57 1.11
C GLY A 114 -2.45 17.04 -0.03
N LEU A 115 -2.94 17.55 -1.18
CA LEU A 115 -2.05 17.82 -2.33
C LEU A 115 -0.94 18.84 -2.06
N GLN A 116 -1.26 20.01 -1.48
CA GLN A 116 -0.23 21.00 -1.13
C GLN A 116 0.73 20.44 -0.06
N ALA A 117 0.19 19.76 0.95
CA ALA A 117 1.00 19.09 1.97
C ALA A 117 1.92 18.02 1.37
N ALA A 118 1.45 17.26 0.38
CA ALA A 118 2.24 16.25 -0.32
C ALA A 118 3.37 16.90 -1.14
N ILE A 119 3.12 18.04 -1.78
CA ILE A 119 4.17 18.84 -2.45
C ILE A 119 5.19 19.32 -1.43
N THR A 120 4.76 19.83 -0.26
CA THR A 120 5.67 20.23 0.83
C THR A 120 6.54 19.07 1.31
N VAL A 121 5.97 17.88 1.49
CA VAL A 121 6.73 16.67 1.85
C VAL A 121 7.70 16.27 0.75
N ALA A 122 7.28 16.28 -0.52
CA ALA A 122 8.14 15.99 -1.66
C ALA A 122 9.29 17.00 -1.80
N ALA A 123 9.07 18.26 -1.42
CA ALA A 123 10.09 19.30 -1.40
C ALA A 123 10.99 19.28 -0.14
N THR A 124 10.79 18.34 0.79
CA THR A 124 11.53 18.26 2.06
C THR A 124 12.65 17.21 1.97
N PRO A 125 13.95 17.60 1.90
CA PRO A 125 15.06 16.65 1.76
C PRO A 125 15.14 15.61 2.90
N ALA A 126 14.72 15.99 4.11
CA ALA A 126 14.70 15.08 5.27
C ALA A 126 13.70 13.92 5.13
N ALA A 127 12.77 13.99 4.18
CA ALA A 127 11.85 12.88 3.83
C ALA A 127 12.48 11.86 2.86
N SER A 128 13.68 12.12 2.33
CA SER A 128 14.41 11.15 1.51
C SER A 128 14.77 9.91 2.30
N GLY A 129 14.65 8.74 1.67
CA GLY A 129 14.93 7.45 2.30
C GLY A 129 13.91 6.99 3.34
N LEU A 130 12.76 7.69 3.50
CA LEU A 130 11.67 7.23 4.37
C LEU A 130 10.68 6.27 3.68
N GLY A 131 10.94 5.92 2.42
CA GLY A 131 10.01 5.18 1.57
C GLY A 131 8.88 6.06 1.04
N ALA A 132 7.82 5.44 0.55
CA ALA A 132 6.61 6.17 0.16
C ALA A 132 5.85 6.65 1.41
N LEU A 133 5.50 7.93 1.44
CA LEU A 133 4.75 8.54 2.53
C LEU A 133 3.34 8.87 2.05
N VAL A 134 2.31 8.42 2.77
CA VAL A 134 0.94 8.83 2.50
C VAL A 134 0.65 10.14 3.22
N VAL A 135 0.23 11.16 2.47
CA VAL A 135 -0.06 12.49 3.00
C VAL A 135 -1.52 12.81 2.77
N VAL A 136 -2.28 12.91 3.86
CA VAL A 136 -3.72 13.22 3.88
C VAL A 136 -4.04 13.99 5.15
N ASP A 137 -4.98 14.93 5.08
CA ASP A 137 -5.38 15.77 6.24
C ASP A 137 -4.17 16.36 6.98
N ASP A 138 -3.20 16.90 6.22
CA ASP A 138 -1.91 17.44 6.68
C ASP A 138 -1.10 16.49 7.58
N THR A 139 -1.41 15.20 7.54
CA THR A 139 -0.77 14.16 8.34
C THR A 139 0.03 13.22 7.44
N ILE A 140 1.23 12.86 7.89
CA ILE A 140 2.19 12.06 7.13
C ILE A 140 2.24 10.67 7.75
N TYR A 141 1.93 9.63 6.97
CA TYR A 141 1.98 8.23 7.39
C TYR A 141 2.98 7.44 6.55
N ALA A 142 3.57 6.39 7.11
CA ALA A 142 4.35 5.44 6.31
C ALA A 142 3.41 4.54 5.51
N ALA A 143 3.69 4.35 4.22
CA ALA A 143 2.87 3.52 3.35
C ALA A 143 2.72 2.07 3.85
N ALA A 144 3.73 1.53 4.54
CA ALA A 144 3.68 0.20 5.13
C ALA A 144 2.52 0.01 6.13
N VAL A 145 2.21 1.02 6.95
CA VAL A 145 1.31 0.87 8.11
C VAL A 145 -0.03 1.58 7.98
N VAL A 146 -0.15 2.57 7.09
CA VAL A 146 -1.40 3.34 6.91
C VAL A 146 -2.54 2.47 6.36
N GLN A 147 -3.75 2.63 6.90
CA GLN A 147 -4.92 1.87 6.51
C GLN A 147 -6.15 2.77 6.41
N SER A 148 -7.08 2.42 5.53
CA SER A 148 -8.40 3.01 5.43
C SER A 148 -9.30 2.50 6.55
N HIS A 149 -9.84 3.40 7.35
CA HIS A 149 -10.74 3.10 8.48
C HIS A 149 -12.17 3.60 8.27
N PHE A 150 -12.34 4.70 7.54
CA PHE A 150 -13.66 5.20 7.15
C PHE A 150 -13.82 5.10 5.64
N SER A 151 -15.06 5.12 5.16
CA SER A 151 -15.31 5.11 3.71
C SER A 151 -15.11 6.49 3.10
N GLN A 152 -15.25 7.57 3.88
CA GLN A 152 -15.15 8.97 3.46
C GLN A 152 -14.79 9.85 4.68
N GLY A 153 -14.39 11.10 4.42
CA GLY A 153 -14.21 12.14 5.45
C GLY A 153 -12.79 12.22 6.02
N THR A 154 -12.59 13.12 6.98
CA THR A 154 -11.32 13.30 7.68
C THR A 154 -11.00 12.10 8.55
N GLY A 155 -9.71 11.72 8.63
CA GLY A 155 -9.30 10.53 9.38
C GLY A 155 -9.65 9.22 8.67
N MET A 156 -10.06 9.30 7.39
CA MET A 156 -10.28 8.13 6.53
C MET A 156 -9.08 7.19 6.54
N PHE A 157 -7.87 7.73 6.59
CA PHE A 157 -6.66 6.94 6.77
C PHE A 157 -6.03 7.20 8.13
N THR A 158 -5.62 6.12 8.81
CA THR A 158 -4.82 6.18 10.03
C THR A 158 -3.80 5.03 10.05
N ALA A 159 -2.90 5.02 11.03
CA ALA A 159 -2.02 3.90 11.28
C ALA A 159 -2.01 3.61 12.79
N ALA A 160 -2.00 2.33 13.17
CA ALA A 160 -1.97 1.94 14.58
C ALA A 160 -0.68 2.42 15.28
N GLU A 161 0.42 2.46 14.53
CA GLU A 161 1.74 2.96 14.92
C GLU A 161 1.81 4.50 14.94
N GLY A 162 0.75 5.17 14.47
CA GLY A 162 0.65 6.62 14.41
C GLY A 162 1.24 7.25 13.15
N ALA A 163 1.23 8.58 13.12
CA ALA A 163 1.77 9.37 12.02
C ALA A 163 3.29 9.58 12.16
N VAL A 164 4.01 9.46 11.05
CA VAL A 164 5.43 9.79 10.89
C VAL A 164 5.67 11.27 11.18
N GLY A 165 4.70 12.12 10.82
CA GLY A 165 4.81 13.55 10.96
C GLY A 165 3.54 14.28 10.57
N ARG A 166 3.63 15.60 10.46
CA ARG A 166 2.55 16.48 9.99
C ARG A 166 3.12 17.61 9.14
N VAL A 167 2.28 18.22 8.31
CA VAL A 167 2.59 19.45 7.60
C VAL A 167 1.90 20.62 8.31
N GLU A 168 2.64 21.68 8.59
CA GLU A 168 2.11 22.90 9.19
C GLU A 168 2.57 24.09 8.34
N GLY A 169 1.61 24.70 7.62
CA GLY A 169 1.92 25.67 6.58
C GLY A 169 2.81 25.08 5.49
N ASP A 170 3.98 25.68 5.30
CA ASP A 170 4.97 25.30 4.28
C ASP A 170 6.08 24.35 4.77
N HIS A 171 5.91 23.75 5.96
CA HIS A 171 6.93 22.92 6.60
C HIS A 171 6.41 21.51 6.92
N ALA A 172 7.23 20.49 6.61
CA ALA A 172 6.98 19.12 7.02
C ALA A 172 7.74 18.80 8.33
N HIS A 173 7.00 18.53 9.40
CA HIS A 173 7.51 18.17 10.72
C HIS A 173 7.52 16.65 10.87
N LEU A 174 8.67 16.03 10.61
CA LEU A 174 8.89 14.59 10.77
C LEU A 174 9.31 14.27 12.22
N ARG A 175 8.57 13.37 12.88
CA ARG A 175 8.77 13.02 14.30
C ARG A 175 9.59 11.76 14.50
N TRP A 176 9.43 10.78 13.62
CA TRP A 176 10.16 9.52 13.63
C TRP A 176 10.35 8.99 12.21
N ARG A 177 11.17 7.96 12.05
CA ARG A 177 11.42 7.32 10.75
C ARG A 177 10.81 5.91 10.75
N PRO A 178 10.14 5.49 9.67
CA PRO A 178 9.67 4.12 9.55
C PRO A 178 10.84 3.16 9.68
N LEU A 179 10.79 2.31 10.71
CA LEU A 179 11.77 1.24 10.89
C LEU A 179 11.43 0.08 9.95
N ALA A 180 12.44 -0.67 9.52
CA ALA A 180 12.26 -1.93 8.81
C ALA A 180 11.51 -1.82 7.46
N ARG A 181 11.74 -0.75 6.68
CA ARG A 181 11.28 -0.67 5.28
C ARG A 181 11.77 -1.90 4.50
N GLN A 182 10.89 -2.50 3.72
CA GLN A 182 11.24 -3.61 2.84
C GLN A 182 11.17 -3.18 1.39
N HIS A 183 12.17 -3.61 0.62
CA HIS A 183 12.21 -3.46 -0.81
C HIS A 183 12.32 -4.84 -1.45
N ILE A 184 11.39 -5.15 -2.36
CA ILE A 184 11.40 -6.35 -3.19
C ILE A 184 11.55 -5.88 -4.64
N ALA A 185 12.72 -6.13 -5.23
CA ALA A 185 13.02 -5.83 -6.63
C ALA A 185 12.31 -6.80 -7.58
N ALA A 186 10.98 -6.87 -7.50
CA ALA A 186 10.16 -7.74 -8.33
C ALA A 186 9.99 -7.13 -9.73
N PRO A 187 10.44 -7.81 -10.81
CA PRO A 187 10.29 -7.30 -12.17
C PRO A 187 8.85 -7.41 -12.70
N ARG A 188 8.02 -8.22 -12.03
CA ARG A 188 6.61 -8.47 -12.35
C ARG A 188 5.84 -8.81 -11.08
N LEU A 189 4.52 -8.79 -11.17
CA LEU A 189 3.63 -9.33 -10.15
C LEU A 189 3.08 -10.68 -10.62
N VAL A 190 3.01 -11.65 -9.72
CA VAL A 190 2.43 -12.98 -9.99
C VAL A 190 0.94 -12.97 -9.66
N GLU A 191 0.11 -13.53 -10.55
CA GLU A 191 -1.34 -13.64 -10.42
C GLU A 191 -1.84 -15.01 -10.94
N PRO A 192 -3.05 -15.46 -10.53
CA PRO A 192 -3.91 -14.82 -9.53
C PRO A 192 -3.42 -15.09 -8.10
N VAL A 193 -3.60 -14.10 -7.22
CA VAL A 193 -3.48 -14.26 -5.76
C VAL A 193 -4.80 -13.85 -5.14
N ASP A 194 -5.44 -14.78 -4.44
CA ASP A 194 -6.76 -14.55 -3.84
C ASP A 194 -6.65 -13.98 -2.43
N LEU A 195 -7.66 -13.21 -2.01
CA LEU A 195 -7.82 -12.71 -0.66
C LEU A 195 -9.16 -13.19 -0.09
N ILE A 196 -9.11 -13.96 0.99
CA ILE A 196 -10.28 -14.58 1.61
C ILE A 196 -10.38 -14.09 3.07
N ARG A 197 -11.47 -13.41 3.40
CA ARG A 197 -11.74 -12.96 4.78
C ARG A 197 -12.51 -14.03 5.55
N VAL A 198 -11.96 -14.49 6.67
CA VAL A 198 -12.63 -15.44 7.56
C VAL A 198 -13.61 -14.69 8.48
N ALA A 199 -14.87 -15.10 8.43
CA ALA A 199 -15.94 -14.58 9.29
C ALA A 199 -16.43 -15.66 10.28
N GLN A 200 -17.29 -15.25 11.21
CA GLN A 200 -17.95 -16.20 12.12
C GLN A 200 -18.78 -17.20 11.31
N GLY A 201 -18.55 -18.49 11.53
CA GLY A 201 -19.27 -19.57 10.83
C GLY A 201 -18.91 -19.74 9.36
N ALA A 202 -17.84 -19.09 8.87
CA ALA A 202 -17.43 -19.22 7.48
C ALA A 202 -17.06 -20.68 7.12
N ASP A 203 -17.67 -21.21 6.07
CA ASP A 203 -17.26 -22.46 5.43
C ASP A 203 -15.93 -22.29 4.68
N ASP A 204 -15.36 -23.38 4.16
CA ASP A 204 -14.10 -23.37 3.40
C ASP A 204 -14.31 -23.30 1.88
N ARG A 205 -15.52 -22.97 1.40
CA ARG A 205 -15.87 -23.05 -0.02
C ARG A 205 -15.01 -22.13 -0.89
N GLN A 206 -14.76 -20.89 -0.45
CA GLN A 206 -13.88 -19.97 -1.20
C GLN A 206 -12.46 -20.50 -1.29
N LEU A 207 -11.93 -21.01 -0.18
CA LEU A 207 -10.59 -21.63 -0.13
C LEU A 207 -10.50 -22.83 -1.08
N ARG A 208 -11.53 -23.69 -1.11
CA ARG A 208 -11.60 -24.85 -2.01
C ARG A 208 -11.64 -24.46 -3.48
N HIS A 209 -12.34 -23.37 -3.84
CA HIS A 209 -12.32 -22.86 -5.21
C HIS A 209 -10.92 -22.40 -5.60
N SER A 210 -10.26 -21.57 -4.78
CA SER A 210 -8.88 -21.12 -5.05
C SER A 210 -7.89 -22.29 -5.23
N ILE A 211 -8.06 -23.36 -4.43
CA ILE A 211 -7.25 -24.58 -4.54
C ILE A 211 -7.54 -25.34 -5.85
N THR A 212 -8.82 -25.43 -6.22
CA THR A 212 -9.26 -26.12 -7.45
C THR A 212 -8.79 -25.39 -8.70
N ASP A 213 -8.86 -24.06 -8.68
CA ASP A 213 -8.40 -23.18 -9.77
C ASP A 213 -6.87 -23.07 -9.84
N ASN A 214 -6.16 -23.67 -8.87
CA ASN A 214 -4.69 -23.71 -8.81
C ASN A 214 -4.07 -22.31 -8.90
N VAL A 215 -4.60 -21.38 -8.10
CA VAL A 215 -4.10 -20.00 -8.03
C VAL A 215 -2.64 -19.94 -7.59
N ALA A 216 -1.94 -18.85 -7.92
CA ALA A 216 -0.52 -18.71 -7.61
C ALA A 216 -0.25 -18.53 -6.10
N GLY A 217 -1.24 -18.06 -5.34
CA GLY A 217 -1.15 -17.91 -3.89
C GLY A 217 -2.49 -17.49 -3.28
N ILE A 218 -2.61 -17.67 -1.96
CA ILE A 218 -3.83 -17.36 -1.21
C ILE A 218 -3.45 -16.55 0.02
N VAL A 219 -4.14 -15.43 0.24
CA VAL A 219 -4.09 -14.68 1.50
C VAL A 219 -5.39 -14.92 2.25
N ILE A 220 -5.29 -15.32 3.51
CA ILE A 220 -6.42 -15.45 4.42
C ILE A 220 -6.37 -14.35 5.48
N GLU A 221 -7.44 -13.58 5.62
CA GLU A 221 -7.64 -12.72 6.78
C GLU A 221 -8.26 -13.54 7.90
N THR A 222 -7.40 -14.03 8.77
CA THR A 222 -7.72 -14.88 9.91
C THR A 222 -8.46 -14.13 11.02
N LEU A 223 -9.05 -14.89 11.95
CA LEU A 223 -9.64 -14.36 13.16
C LEU A 223 -8.56 -14.03 14.20
N GLY A 224 -8.55 -12.78 14.67
CA GLY A 224 -7.62 -12.33 15.71
C GLY A 224 -6.16 -12.59 15.33
N SER A 225 -5.41 -13.26 16.21
CA SER A 225 -3.96 -13.43 16.07
C SER A 225 -3.53 -14.65 15.24
N GLY A 226 -4.29 -15.04 14.21
CA GLY A 226 -3.91 -16.15 13.32
C GLY A 226 -4.72 -17.42 13.52
N ARG A 227 -6.04 -17.31 13.61
CA ARG A 227 -6.93 -18.46 13.90
C ARG A 227 -7.99 -18.65 12.81
N VAL A 228 -8.37 -19.91 12.61
CA VAL A 228 -9.43 -20.31 11.68
C VAL A 228 -10.33 -21.36 12.36
N PRO A 229 -11.57 -21.56 11.88
CA PRO A 229 -12.36 -22.69 12.33
C PRO A 229 -11.68 -24.04 12.02
N PRO A 230 -11.79 -25.07 12.89
CA PRO A 230 -11.14 -26.36 12.69
C PRO A 230 -11.39 -27.01 11.32
N TRP A 231 -12.59 -26.82 10.76
CA TRP A 231 -12.97 -27.39 9.45
C TRP A 231 -12.22 -26.79 8.26
N TRP A 232 -11.45 -25.70 8.44
CA TRP A 232 -10.57 -25.15 7.40
C TRP A 232 -9.24 -25.88 7.29
N LEU A 233 -8.79 -26.56 8.35
CA LEU A 233 -7.47 -27.20 8.39
C LEU A 233 -7.25 -28.22 7.27
N PRO A 234 -8.22 -29.08 6.90
CA PRO A 234 -8.05 -30.01 5.78
C PRO A 234 -7.77 -29.28 4.45
N ALA A 235 -8.53 -28.24 4.12
CA ALA A 235 -8.35 -27.47 2.89
C ALA A 235 -7.01 -26.69 2.90
N LEU A 236 -6.61 -26.14 4.04
CA LEU A 236 -5.30 -25.50 4.18
C LEU A 236 -4.15 -26.49 3.97
N GLY A 237 -4.27 -27.70 4.53
CA GLY A 237 -3.31 -28.78 4.31
C GLY A 237 -3.23 -29.18 2.84
N GLU A 238 -4.37 -29.28 2.15
CA GLU A 238 -4.41 -29.55 0.71
C GLU A 238 -3.71 -28.47 -0.10
N ALA A 239 -3.97 -27.18 0.17
CA ALA A 239 -3.32 -26.06 -0.51
C ALA A 239 -1.79 -26.17 -0.42
N VAL A 240 -1.26 -26.41 0.79
CA VAL A 240 0.18 -26.55 1.02
C VAL A 240 0.75 -27.79 0.31
N GLN A 241 0.05 -28.91 0.34
CA GLN A 241 0.46 -30.13 -0.38
C GLN A 241 0.53 -29.92 -1.90
N ARG A 242 -0.40 -29.14 -2.45
CA ARG A 242 -0.40 -28.70 -3.85
C ARG A 242 0.62 -27.59 -4.15
N ARG A 243 1.40 -27.17 -3.15
CA ARG A 243 2.41 -26.10 -3.25
C ARG A 243 1.82 -24.72 -3.59
N ILE A 244 0.55 -24.48 -3.24
CA ILE A 244 -0.08 -23.16 -3.29
C ILE A 244 0.29 -22.44 -1.98
N PRO A 245 1.08 -21.36 -2.01
CA PRO A 245 1.46 -20.66 -0.79
C PRO A 245 0.26 -20.00 -0.14
N VAL A 246 0.09 -20.24 1.16
CA VAL A 246 -0.96 -19.60 1.97
C VAL A 246 -0.31 -18.61 2.93
N VAL A 247 -0.74 -17.36 2.88
CA VAL A 247 -0.33 -16.29 3.79
C VAL A 247 -1.49 -15.92 4.70
N ALA A 248 -1.27 -15.90 6.01
CA ALA A 248 -2.22 -15.42 7.00
C ALA A 248 -1.91 -13.97 7.39
N ALA A 249 -2.92 -13.11 7.23
CA ALA A 249 -3.00 -11.78 7.86
C ALA A 249 -4.13 -11.80 8.90
N SER A 250 -4.17 -10.81 9.80
CA SER A 250 -5.31 -10.62 10.68
C SER A 250 -6.37 -9.76 10.00
N ARG A 251 -7.65 -10.14 10.09
CA ARG A 251 -8.75 -9.26 9.65
C ARG A 251 -8.88 -7.98 10.48
N ALA A 252 -8.15 -7.87 11.60
CA ALA A 252 -8.04 -6.64 12.38
C ALA A 252 -7.18 -5.57 11.68
N GLY A 253 -6.47 -5.92 10.61
CA GLY A 253 -5.65 -5.00 9.83
C GLY A 253 -4.24 -4.79 10.40
N ALA A 254 -4.10 -4.73 11.73
CA ALA A 254 -2.81 -4.52 12.39
C ALA A 254 -2.59 -5.47 13.57
N GLY A 255 -1.35 -5.55 14.05
CA GLY A 255 -0.95 -6.32 15.22
C GLY A 255 -0.25 -7.65 14.88
N GLY A 256 0.26 -8.28 15.95
CA GLY A 256 0.98 -9.53 15.87
C GLY A 256 0.09 -10.73 15.55
N LEU A 257 0.72 -11.75 14.96
CA LEU A 257 0.14 -13.08 14.77
C LEU A 257 0.91 -14.05 15.69
N GLY A 258 0.16 -14.82 16.46
CA GLY A 258 0.68 -15.63 17.55
C GLY A 258 -0.35 -15.78 18.66
N ASP A 259 -0.38 -16.95 19.29
CA ASP A 259 -1.08 -17.13 20.55
C ASP A 259 -0.47 -18.29 21.35
N GLU A 260 -0.81 -18.33 22.63
CA GLU A 260 -0.50 -19.43 23.55
C GLU A 260 -1.60 -20.52 23.53
N PHE A 261 -2.59 -20.39 22.65
CA PHE A 261 -3.76 -21.25 22.66
C PHE A 261 -3.47 -22.59 22.00
N GLY A 262 -3.83 -23.67 22.70
CA GLY A 262 -3.64 -25.05 22.24
C GLY A 262 -4.87 -25.70 21.59
N PHE A 263 -5.92 -24.93 21.27
CA PHE A 263 -7.11 -25.50 20.62
C PHE A 263 -6.92 -25.64 19.11
N VAL A 264 -7.68 -26.56 18.51
CA VAL A 264 -7.61 -26.87 17.08
C VAL A 264 -7.98 -25.65 16.23
N GLY A 265 -7.18 -25.34 15.21
CA GLY A 265 -7.37 -24.18 14.34
C GLY A 265 -6.69 -22.91 14.84
N ALA A 266 -5.93 -23.00 15.94
CA ALA A 266 -5.14 -21.90 16.46
C ALA A 266 -3.84 -21.67 15.66
N TYR A 267 -3.09 -20.63 16.05
CA TYR A 267 -1.85 -20.22 15.38
C TYR A 267 -0.86 -21.38 15.16
N HIS A 268 -0.71 -22.24 16.17
CA HIS A 268 0.25 -23.35 16.12
C HIS A 268 -0.06 -24.38 15.02
N ASP A 269 -1.35 -24.66 14.76
CA ASP A 269 -1.77 -25.58 13.69
C ASP A 269 -1.45 -25.00 12.31
N LEU A 270 -1.77 -23.72 12.09
CA LEU A 270 -1.44 -23.03 10.83
C LEU A 270 0.07 -23.02 10.59
N ARG A 271 0.85 -22.73 11.63
CA ARG A 271 2.30 -22.75 11.57
C ARG A 271 2.83 -24.15 11.22
N LYS A 272 2.27 -25.19 11.85
CA LYS A 272 2.65 -26.59 11.58
C LYS A 272 2.30 -27.02 10.15
N LEU A 273 1.18 -26.55 9.61
CA LEU A 273 0.81 -26.75 8.21
C LEU A 273 1.72 -26.01 7.24
N GLY A 274 2.52 -25.04 7.70
CA GLY A 274 3.44 -24.30 6.86
C GLY A 274 2.87 -23.02 6.26
N VAL A 275 1.73 -22.54 6.78
CA VAL A 275 1.15 -21.22 6.50
C VAL A 275 2.18 -20.14 6.85
N ILE A 276 2.31 -19.15 5.97
CA ILE A 276 3.20 -18.01 6.13
C ILE A 276 2.43 -16.91 6.87
N PHE A 277 3.04 -16.23 7.84
CA PHE A 277 2.37 -15.18 8.58
C PHE A 277 2.86 -13.80 8.12
N ALA A 278 1.91 -12.88 7.93
CA ALA A 278 2.15 -11.47 7.58
C ALA A 278 1.72 -10.57 8.74
N PRO A 279 2.50 -10.51 9.84
CA PRO A 279 2.17 -9.65 10.97
C PRO A 279 2.20 -8.18 10.55
N ASN A 280 1.36 -7.35 11.17
CA ASN A 280 1.25 -5.91 10.93
C ASN A 280 0.94 -5.50 9.47
N LEU A 281 0.46 -6.41 8.63
CA LEU A 281 -0.07 -6.10 7.30
C LEU A 281 -1.58 -6.38 7.25
N SER A 282 -2.33 -5.49 6.60
CA SER A 282 -3.70 -5.77 6.18
C SER A 282 -3.70 -6.87 5.12
N GLY A 283 -4.84 -7.56 4.94
CA GLY A 283 -4.95 -8.62 3.93
C GLY A 283 -4.67 -8.11 2.52
N VAL A 284 -5.12 -6.91 2.18
CA VAL A 284 -4.86 -6.28 0.87
C VAL A 284 -3.36 -6.04 0.64
N LYS A 285 -2.61 -5.56 1.64
CA LYS A 285 -1.16 -5.39 1.53
C LYS A 285 -0.41 -6.72 1.52
N ALA A 286 -0.82 -7.67 2.34
CA ALA A 286 -0.25 -9.02 2.34
C ALA A 286 -0.42 -9.69 0.96
N ARG A 287 -1.55 -9.47 0.29
CA ARG A 287 -1.81 -9.93 -1.08
C ARG A 287 -0.82 -9.32 -2.07
N LEU A 288 -0.66 -8.00 -2.07
CA LEU A 288 0.30 -7.31 -2.95
C LEU A 288 1.74 -7.77 -2.70
N LYS A 289 2.12 -7.94 -1.43
CA LYS A 289 3.43 -8.47 -1.07
C LYS A 289 3.63 -9.90 -1.56
N LEU A 290 2.61 -10.76 -1.47
CA LEU A 290 2.69 -12.12 -1.98
C LEU A 290 2.88 -12.14 -3.50
N MET A 291 2.14 -11.29 -4.23
CA MET A 291 2.29 -11.14 -5.69
C MET A 291 3.73 -10.76 -6.09
N ALA A 292 4.35 -9.84 -5.37
CA ALA A 292 5.74 -9.43 -5.60
C ALA A 292 6.75 -10.50 -5.16
N ALA A 293 6.55 -11.10 -3.98
CA ALA A 293 7.46 -12.10 -3.41
C ALA A 293 7.54 -13.37 -4.27
N LEU A 294 6.42 -13.81 -4.83
CA LEU A 294 6.36 -14.96 -5.75
C LEU A 294 7.18 -14.74 -7.03
N ALA A 295 7.43 -13.49 -7.43
CA ALA A 295 8.20 -13.19 -8.63
C ALA A 295 9.71 -13.39 -8.42
N VAL A 296 10.19 -13.39 -7.18
CA VAL A 296 11.62 -13.41 -6.84
C VAL A 296 12.04 -14.62 -5.99
N ALA A 297 11.13 -15.20 -5.22
CA ALA A 297 11.43 -16.34 -4.37
C ALA A 297 11.64 -17.62 -5.19
N ARG A 298 12.77 -18.30 -4.99
CA ARG A 298 13.13 -19.55 -5.69
C ARG A 298 12.81 -20.80 -4.86
N SER A 299 12.41 -20.62 -3.61
CA SER A 299 12.02 -21.72 -2.73
C SER A 299 10.96 -21.28 -1.71
N PRO A 300 10.21 -22.23 -1.11
CA PRO A 300 9.29 -21.93 -0.01
C PRO A 300 9.98 -21.27 1.20
N ALA A 301 11.27 -21.55 1.43
CA ALA A 301 12.04 -20.95 2.51
C ALA A 301 12.36 -19.47 2.22
N GLU A 302 12.79 -19.15 0.99
CA GLU A 302 13.00 -17.77 0.55
C GLU A 302 11.69 -16.97 0.61
N LEU A 303 10.57 -17.57 0.15
CA LEU A 303 9.26 -16.92 0.23
C LEU A 303 8.88 -16.60 1.68
N ARG A 304 9.05 -17.55 2.61
CA ARG A 304 8.80 -17.31 4.05
C ARG A 304 9.70 -16.22 4.62
N ALA A 305 10.96 -16.16 4.19
CA ALA A 305 11.90 -15.16 4.68
C ALA A 305 11.46 -13.74 4.30
N LEU A 306 10.89 -13.53 3.12
CA LEU A 306 10.36 -12.24 2.69
C LEU A 306 9.22 -11.72 3.57
N PHE A 307 8.50 -12.60 4.27
CA PHE A 307 7.42 -12.22 5.19
C PHE A 307 7.86 -12.03 6.65
N ARG A 308 9.11 -12.32 6.99
CA ARG A 308 9.64 -12.00 8.32
C ARG A 308 9.82 -10.48 8.45
N PRO A 309 9.60 -9.92 9.66
CA PRO A 309 9.99 -8.54 9.93
C PRO A 309 11.48 -8.35 9.63
N SER A 310 11.87 -7.23 9.03
CA SER A 310 13.28 -6.87 8.93
C SER A 310 13.79 -6.56 10.33
N ALA A 311 14.92 -7.15 10.71
CA ALA A 311 15.57 -6.95 12.01
C ALA A 311 16.11 -5.53 12.16
#